data_AF-A0A920TGL0-F1
#
_entry.id   AF-A0A920TGL0-F1
#
_cell.length_a   1.000
_cell.length_b   1.000
_cell.length_c   1.000
_cell.angle_alpha   90.00
_cell.angle_beta   90.00
_cell.angle_gamma   90.00
#
_symmetry.space_group_name_H-M   'P 1'
#
loop_
_entity.id
_entity.type
_entity.pdbx_description
1 polymer ?
#
loop_
_entity_poly.entity_id
_entity_poly.type
_entity_poly.pdbx_seq_one_letter_code
_entity_poly.pdbx_strand_id
1 'polypeptide(L)'
;MHPFWSSYDVDFHIDKLISELNLVVDYVKNMMSEGCDRDAMVKKYERWYRERAFSAGLSNEDLSKYETANPFFMSVDGIMRYISKS
;
A
#
# COMPACT_ATOMS: atom_id res chain seq x y z
N MET A 1 29.45 23.68 -8.96
CA MET A 1 28.44 23.34 -9.98
C MET A 1 28.27 21.83 -9.92
N HIS A 2 27.26 21.34 -9.18
CA HIS A 2 26.99 19.91 -9.03
C HIS A 2 25.90 19.51 -10.03
N PRO A 3 26.03 18.37 -10.74
CA PRO A 3 25.08 18.01 -11.77
C PRO A 3 23.73 17.64 -11.16
N PHE A 4 22.70 18.21 -11.77
CA PHE A 4 21.28 17.92 -11.61
C PHE A 4 21.07 16.46 -12.03
N TRP A 5 20.58 15.60 -11.12
CA TRP A 5 20.17 14.19 -11.31
C TRP A 5 21.25 13.11 -11.40
N SER A 6 21.41 12.34 -10.32
CA SER A 6 21.95 10.97 -10.39
C SER A 6 20.81 10.05 -10.80
N SER A 7 20.82 9.51 -12.02
CA SER A 7 19.77 8.58 -12.51
C SER A 7 19.59 7.37 -11.59
N TYR A 8 20.64 6.96 -10.88
CA TYR A 8 20.62 5.86 -9.93
C TYR A 8 19.64 6.03 -8.77
N ASP A 9 19.37 7.26 -8.35
CA ASP A 9 18.47 7.53 -7.23
C ASP A 9 17.00 7.33 -7.64
N VAL A 10 16.68 7.72 -8.88
CA VAL A 10 15.33 7.59 -9.43
C VAL A 10 14.97 6.12 -9.63
N ASP A 11 15.83 5.34 -10.28
CA ASP A 11 15.57 3.91 -10.54
C ASP A 11 15.37 3.14 -9.23
N PHE A 12 16.22 3.40 -8.22
CA PHE A 12 16.07 2.81 -6.89
C PHE A 12 14.74 3.15 -6.23
N HIS A 13 14.32 4.41 -6.28
CA HIS A 13 13.05 4.84 -5.70
C HIS A 13 11.84 4.24 -6.44
N ILE A 14 11.92 4.08 -7.77
CA ILE A 14 10.88 3.43 -8.57
C ILE A 14 10.79 1.93 -8.25
N ASP A 15 11.91 1.22 -8.17
CA ASP A 15 11.93 -0.21 -7.83
C ASP A 15 11.35 -0.47 -6.45
N LYS A 16 11.69 0.39 -5.48
CA LYS A 16 11.10 0.35 -4.14
C LYS A 16 9.60 0.57 -4.18
N LEU A 17 9.12 1.56 -4.94
CA LEU A 17 7.69 1.82 -5.10
C LEU A 17 6.95 0.63 -5.72
N ILE A 18 7.50 0.04 -6.80
CA ILE A 18 6.92 -1.14 -7.45
C ILE A 18 6.84 -2.32 -6.48
N SER A 19 7.89 -2.53 -5.69
CA SER A 19 7.94 -3.59 -4.68
C SER A 19 6.85 -3.40 -3.62
N GLU A 20 6.66 -2.18 -3.13
CA GLU A 20 5.59 -1.86 -2.17
C GLU A 20 4.19 -2.05 -2.78
N LEU A 21 3.98 -1.65 -4.04
CA LEU A 21 2.71 -1.86 -4.75
C LEU A 21 2.39 -3.35 -4.91
N ASN A 22 3.37 -4.17 -5.30
CA ASN A 22 3.20 -5.61 -5.45
C ASN A 22 2.84 -6.27 -4.11
N LEU A 23 3.52 -5.90 -3.03
CA LEU A 23 3.22 -6.41 -1.67
C LEU A 23 1.78 -6.11 -1.26
N VAL A 24 1.31 -4.88 -1.52
CA VAL A 24 -0.05 -4.44 -1.22
C VAL A 24 -1.08 -5.23 -2.06
N VAL A 25 -0.83 -5.40 -3.36
CA VAL A 25 -1.72 -6.16 -4.25
C VAL A 25 -1.78 -7.63 -3.84
N ASP A 26 -0.65 -8.26 -3.57
CA ASP A 26 -0.57 -9.66 -3.15
C ASP A 26 -1.29 -9.89 -1.83
N TYR A 27 -1.18 -8.96 -0.87
CA TYR A 27 -1.89 -9.07 0.40
C TYR A 27 -3.42 -9.10 0.20
N VAL A 28 -3.96 -8.20 -0.63
CA VAL A 28 -5.40 -8.18 -0.95
C VAL A 28 -5.79 -9.44 -1.73
N LYS A 29 -4.98 -9.87 -2.70
CA LYS A 29 -5.22 -11.08 -3.49
C LYS A 29 -5.30 -12.33 -2.62
N ASN A 30 -4.41 -12.47 -1.63
CA ASN A 30 -4.45 -13.58 -0.69
C ASN A 30 -5.74 -13.60 0.11
N MET A 31 -6.16 -12.44 0.65
CA MET A 31 -7.45 -12.36 1.37
C MET A 31 -8.66 -12.68 0.48
N MET A 32 -8.63 -12.29 -0.80
CA MET A 32 -9.67 -12.68 -1.76
C MET A 32 -9.69 -14.21 -1.97
N SER A 33 -8.52 -14.84 -2.09
CA SER A 33 -8.41 -16.30 -2.25
C SER A 33 -8.85 -17.08 -1.00
N GLU A 34 -8.69 -16.49 0.19
CA GLU A 34 -9.21 -17.01 1.46
C GLU A 34 -10.74 -16.85 1.60
N GLY A 35 -11.40 -16.15 0.66
CA GLY A 35 -12.83 -15.90 0.71
C GLY A 35 -13.25 -14.93 1.82
N CYS A 36 -12.34 -14.04 2.26
CA CYS A 36 -12.68 -13.01 3.25
C CYS A 36 -13.79 -12.11 2.71
N ASP A 37 -14.78 -11.78 3.54
CA ASP A 37 -15.73 -10.73 3.21
C ASP A 37 -15.05 -9.35 3.19
N ARG A 38 -15.66 -8.41 2.48
CA ARG A 38 -15.10 -7.09 2.25
C ARG A 38 -14.75 -6.35 3.55
N ASP A 39 -15.62 -6.40 4.56
CA ASP A 39 -15.41 -5.63 5.79
C ASP A 39 -14.29 -6.25 6.64
N ALA A 40 -14.20 -7.59 6.64
CA ALA A 40 -13.05 -8.29 7.22
C ALA A 40 -11.74 -7.96 6.49
N MET A 41 -11.76 -7.86 5.16
CA MET A 41 -10.59 -7.45 4.37
C MET A 41 -10.12 -6.04 4.72
N VAL A 42 -11.03 -5.07 4.82
CA VAL A 42 -10.67 -3.68 5.18
C VAL A 42 -10.02 -3.62 6.57
N LYS A 43 -10.57 -4.32 7.57
CA LYS A 43 -9.99 -4.36 8.93
C LYS A 43 -8.62 -5.03 8.96
N LYS A 44 -8.46 -6.16 8.27
CA LYS A 44 -7.16 -6.86 8.16
C LYS A 44 -6.13 -5.97 7.48
N TYR A 45 -6.51 -5.34 6.36
CA TYR A 45 -5.67 -4.43 5.60
C TYR A 45 -5.22 -3.22 6.41
N GLU A 46 -6.15 -2.54 7.08
CA GLU A 46 -5.84 -1.40 7.93
C GLU A 46 -4.81 -1.77 8.99
N ARG A 47 -5.05 -2.85 9.75
CA ARG A 47 -4.11 -3.29 10.78
C ARG A 47 -2.73 -3.59 10.20
N TRP A 48 -2.68 -4.39 9.14
CA TRP A 48 -1.43 -4.78 8.49
C TRP A 48 -0.66 -3.56 7.94
N TYR A 49 -1.35 -2.61 7.31
CA TYR A 49 -0.73 -1.42 6.76
C TYR A 49 -0.19 -0.49 7.87
N ARG A 50 -0.94 -0.32 8.95
CA ARG A 50 -0.50 0.45 10.13
C ARG A 50 0.78 -0.15 10.74
N GLU A 51 0.83 -1.46 10.96
CA GLU A 51 2.01 -2.16 11.47
C GLU A 51 3.25 -1.92 10.59
N ARG A 52 3.08 -1.95 9.27
CA ARG A 52 4.15 -1.61 8.31
C ARG A 52 4.57 -0.15 8.38
N ALA A 53 3.62 0.78 8.44
CA ALA A 53 3.90 2.20 8.53
C ALA A 53 4.70 2.54 9.80
N PHE A 54 4.33 1.97 10.96
CA PHE A 54 5.10 2.14 12.20
C PHE A 54 6.50 1.53 12.09
N SER A 55 6.63 0.35 11.49
CA SER A 55 7.93 -0.30 11.28
C SER A 55 8.84 0.52 10.35
N ALA A 56 8.26 1.30 9.44
CA ALA A 56 8.96 2.24 8.57
C ALA A 56 9.24 3.60 9.24
N GLY A 57 8.87 3.79 10.51
CA GLY A 57 9.13 4.99 11.29
C GLY A 57 8.07 6.10 11.18
N LEU A 58 6.92 5.82 10.57
CA LEU A 58 5.81 6.80 10.54
C LEU A 58 5.14 6.89 11.90
N SER A 59 4.75 8.11 12.29
CA SER A 59 3.92 8.32 13.46
C SER A 59 2.44 8.05 13.17
N ASN A 60 1.65 7.84 14.23
CA ASN A 60 0.19 7.79 14.14
C ASN A 60 -0.41 9.04 13.50
N GLU A 61 0.17 10.20 13.81
CA GLU A 61 -0.32 11.49 13.31
C GLU A 61 -0.10 11.62 11.80
N ASP A 62 1.07 11.23 11.32
CA ASP A 62 1.38 11.23 9.89
C ASP A 62 0.46 10.28 9.13
N LEU A 63 0.25 9.08 9.68
CA LEU A 63 -0.59 8.09 9.05
C LEU A 63 -2.07 8.51 8.98
N SER A 64 -2.58 9.15 10.04
CA SER A 64 -3.94 9.69 10.07
C SER A 64 -4.19 10.76 8.98
N LYS A 65 -3.18 11.60 8.70
CA LYS A 65 -3.25 12.58 7.60
C LYS A 65 -3.38 11.89 6.24
N TYR A 66 -2.62 10.82 6.00
CA TYR A 66 -2.71 10.03 4.78
C TYR A 66 -4.08 9.32 4.65
N GLU A 67 -4.59 8.75 5.73
CA GLU A 67 -5.89 8.06 5.74
C GLU A 67 -7.07 9.00 5.48
N THR A 68 -6.99 10.23 5.96
CA THR A 68 -8.01 11.24 5.67
C THR A 68 -8.08 11.55 4.17
N ALA A 69 -6.94 11.56 3.49
CA ALA A 69 -6.86 11.81 2.05
C ALA A 69 -7.19 10.55 1.21
N ASN A 70 -6.80 9.37 1.68
CA ASN A 70 -7.03 8.09 1.01
C ASN A 70 -7.43 7.01 2.02
N PRO A 71 -8.73 6.88 2.33
CA PRO A 71 -9.20 5.86 3.25
C PRO A 71 -8.87 4.45 2.78
N PHE A 72 -8.46 3.57 3.69
CA PHE A 72 -8.02 2.21 3.34
C PHE A 72 -9.06 1.38 2.58
N PHE A 73 -10.35 1.57 2.85
CA PHE A 73 -11.41 0.88 2.12
C PHE A 73 -11.38 1.18 0.62
N MET A 74 -11.00 2.40 0.22
CA MET A 74 -10.90 2.78 -1.20
C MET A 74 -9.76 2.01 -1.88
N SER A 75 -8.64 1.82 -1.18
CA SER A 75 -7.51 1.04 -1.66
C SER A 75 -7.88 -0.44 -1.84
N VAL A 76 -8.51 -1.04 -0.83
CA VAL A 76 -8.99 -2.43 -0.89
C VAL A 76 -9.96 -2.62 -2.06
N ASP A 77 -10.98 -1.76 -2.18
CA ASP A 77 -11.95 -1.83 -3.26
C ASP A 77 -11.31 -1.66 -4.64
N GLY A 78 -10.36 -0.74 -4.77
CA GLY A 78 -9.63 -0.48 -6.01
C GLY A 78 -8.85 -1.70 -6.48
N ILE A 79 -8.11 -2.32 -5.57
CA ILE A 79 -7.30 -3.51 -5.85
C ILE A 79 -8.19 -4.71 -6.16
N MET A 80 -9.26 -4.94 -5.39
CA MET A 80 -10.23 -6.00 -5.69
C MET A 80 -10.81 -5.86 -7.10
N ARG A 81 -11.21 -4.64 -7.50
CA ARG A 81 -11.71 -4.39 -8.85
C ARG A 81 -10.67 -4.62 -9.93
N TYR A 82 -9.41 -4.25 -9.68
CA TYR A 82 -8.31 -4.47 -10.62
C TYR A 82 -8.06 -5.98 -10.83
N ILE A 83 -7.99 -6.75 -9.73
CA ILE A 83 -7.77 -8.19 -9.77
C ILE A 83 -8.92 -8.90 -10.49
N SER A 84 -10.17 -8.55 -10.20
CA SER A 84 -11.35 -9.18 -10.83
C SER A 84 -11.50 -8.88 -12.33
N LYS A 85 -10.75 -7.91 -12.87
CA LYS A 85 -10.71 -7.60 -14.31
C LYS A 85 -9.52 -8.26 -15.04
N SER A 86 -8.59 -8.83 -14.29
CA SER A 86 -7.33 -9.39 -14.81
C SER A 86 -7.45 -10.89 -15.09
#